data_AF-A0A7W7W411-F1
#
_entry.id   AF-A0A7W7W411-F1
#
_cell.length_a   1.000
_cell.length_b   1.000
_cell.length_c   1.000
_cell.angle_alpha   90.00
_cell.angle_beta   90.00
_cell.angle_gamma   90.00
#
_symmetry.space_group_name_H-M   'P 1'
#
loop_
_entity.id
_entity.type
_entity.pdbx_description
1 polymer ?
#
loop_
_entity_poly.entity_id
_entity_poly.type
_entity_poly.pdbx_seq_one_letter_code
_entity_poly.pdbx_strand_id
1 'polypeptide(L)'
;MREDAVTLWRPTGPEELDLVRASGWRAWPPRLPEQPIFYPVLNEDYAVRIARDWNVPAHGVGYVTRFRVRRAFLDSFQVHQAGGRTILEYWIPAGDLAELNANIVGRIEVVREFRPDGEADLSERRGADPMC
;
A
#
# COMPACT_ATOMS: atom_id res chain seq x y z
N MET A 1 -6.19 -0.05 25.12
CA MET A 1 -6.91 0.85 24.19
C MET A 1 -6.63 0.35 22.79
N ARG A 2 -7.66 0.11 21.96
CA ARG A 2 -7.42 -0.14 20.53
C ARG A 2 -6.84 1.16 19.96
N GLU A 3 -5.67 1.11 19.34
CA GLU A 3 -5.15 2.27 18.61
C GLU A 3 -6.14 2.62 17.49
N ASP A 4 -6.68 3.85 17.51
CA ASP A 4 -7.60 4.34 16.48
C ASP A 4 -6.81 4.57 15.19
N ALA A 5 -7.03 3.68 14.22
CA ALA A 5 -6.30 3.62 12.98
C ALA A 5 -7.23 3.33 11.81
N VAL A 6 -6.95 3.96 10.68
CA VAL A 6 -7.65 3.75 9.41
C VAL A 6 -6.87 2.71 8.60
N THR A 7 -7.59 1.77 7.99
CA THR A 7 -7.00 0.81 7.06
C THR A 7 -6.92 1.44 5.68
N LEU A 8 -5.73 1.34 5.07
CA LEU A 8 -5.41 1.86 3.76
C LEU A 8 -4.82 0.77 2.90
N TRP A 9 -4.97 0.91 1.59
CA TRP A 9 -4.41 0.00 0.61
C TRP A 9 -3.51 0.76 -0.35
N ARG A 10 -2.52 0.06 -0.89
CA ARG A 10 -1.70 0.60 -1.97
C ARG A 10 -1.38 -0.51 -2.98
N PRO A 11 -1.71 -0.33 -4.26
CA PRO A 11 -1.18 -1.19 -5.31
C PRO A 11 0.31 -0.87 -5.51
N THR A 12 1.16 -1.89 -5.56
CA THR A 12 2.61 -1.72 -5.72
C THR A 12 3.14 -2.62 -6.83
N GLY A 13 4.24 -2.17 -7.44
CA GLY A 13 5.11 -3.02 -8.27
C GLY A 13 6.12 -3.79 -7.42
N PRO A 14 6.92 -4.68 -8.05
CA PRO A 14 7.92 -5.50 -7.36
C PRO A 14 9.06 -4.66 -6.75
N GLU A 15 9.55 -3.64 -7.46
CA GLU A 15 10.67 -2.81 -6.99
C GLU A 15 10.32 -2.01 -5.72
N GLU A 16 9.14 -1.37 -5.69
CA GLU A 16 8.67 -0.66 -4.49
C GLU A 16 8.43 -1.63 -3.33
N LEU A 17 7.94 -2.84 -3.60
CA LEU A 17 7.69 -3.85 -2.58
C LEU A 17 9.00 -4.37 -1.96
N ASP A 18 10.06 -4.52 -2.75
CA ASP A 18 11.37 -4.95 -2.25
C ASP A 18 11.94 -3.93 -1.27
N LEU A 19 11.74 -2.62 -1.52
CA LEU A 19 12.13 -1.55 -0.59
C LEU A 19 11.30 -1.59 0.71
N VAL A 20 10.00 -1.89 0.62
CA VAL A 20 9.16 -2.11 1.80
C VAL A 20 9.62 -3.34 2.59
N ARG A 21 10.01 -4.41 1.92
CA ARG A 21 10.55 -5.61 2.56
C ARG A 21 11.88 -5.29 3.27
N ALA A 22 12.76 -4.54 2.62
CA ALA A 22 14.04 -4.10 3.19
C ALA A 22 13.86 -3.21 4.42
N SER A 23 12.76 -2.45 4.52
CA SER A 23 12.41 -1.68 5.72
C SER A 23 11.82 -2.53 6.86
N GLY A 24 11.75 -3.85 6.71
CA GLY A 24 11.12 -4.76 7.67
C GLY A 24 9.60 -4.62 7.69
N TRP A 25 8.99 -4.23 6.57
CA TRP A 25 7.54 -4.02 6.41
C TRP A 25 6.99 -2.88 7.26
N ARG A 26 7.80 -1.86 7.56
CA ARG A 26 7.40 -0.76 8.46
C ARG A 26 7.36 0.61 7.80
N ALA A 27 7.91 0.74 6.60
CA ALA A 27 8.00 2.03 5.93
C ALA A 27 7.86 1.89 4.41
N TRP A 28 7.19 2.88 3.83
CA TRP A 28 7.22 3.18 2.40
C TRP A 28 8.52 3.93 2.04
N PRO A 29 9.13 3.62 0.89
CA PRO A 29 10.36 4.29 0.47
C PRO A 29 10.10 5.77 0.15
N PRO A 30 11.11 6.66 0.32
CA PRO A 30 11.01 8.05 -0.11
C PRO A 30 10.55 8.18 -1.57
N ARG A 31 9.70 9.17 -1.85
CA ARG A 31 9.30 9.47 -3.22
C ARG A 31 10.45 10.14 -3.97
N LEU A 32 10.50 9.94 -5.29
CA LEU A 32 11.39 10.70 -6.15
C LEU A 32 10.94 12.17 -6.23
N PRO A 33 11.84 13.14 -6.48
CA PRO A 33 11.48 14.56 -6.55
C PRO A 33 10.32 14.88 -7.52
N GLU A 34 10.22 14.12 -8.60
CA GLU A 34 9.15 14.22 -9.61
C GLU A 34 7.81 13.59 -9.16
N GLN A 35 7.77 12.95 -7.99
CA GLN A 35 6.59 12.31 -7.41
C GLN A 35 6.15 13.07 -6.16
N PRO A 36 5.45 14.22 -6.31
CA PRO A 36 5.20 15.16 -5.22
C PRO A 36 4.26 14.64 -4.13
N ILE A 37 3.51 13.58 -4.42
CA ILE A 37 2.51 13.01 -3.53
C ILE A 37 2.64 11.49 -3.41
N PHE A 38 2.30 10.99 -2.22
CA PHE A 38 2.01 9.61 -1.91
C PHE A 38 0.49 9.46 -1.72
N TYR A 39 -0.12 8.54 -2.45
CA TYR A 39 -1.58 8.39 -2.47
C TYR A 39 -2.00 6.95 -2.16
N PRO A 40 -2.35 6.66 -0.90
CA PRO A 40 -2.98 5.41 -0.55
C PRO A 40 -4.50 5.50 -0.74
N VAL A 41 -5.11 4.39 -1.13
CA VAL A 41 -6.55 4.31 -1.40
C VAL A 41 -7.30 3.75 -0.19
N LEU A 42 -8.56 4.13 -0.07
CA LEU A 42 -9.43 3.70 1.04
C LEU A 42 -10.24 2.43 0.73
N ASN A 43 -10.02 1.81 -0.44
CA ASN A 43 -10.78 0.65 -0.90
C ASN A 43 -9.87 -0.41 -1.53
N GLU A 44 -9.95 -1.65 -1.00
CA GLU A 44 -9.24 -2.80 -1.53
C GLU A 44 -9.59 -3.12 -2.98
N ASP A 45 -10.87 -3.13 -3.34
CA ASP A 45 -11.33 -3.48 -4.69
C ASP A 45 -10.73 -2.54 -5.73
N TYR A 46 -10.54 -1.27 -5.36
CA TYR A 46 -9.90 -0.32 -6.24
C TYR A 46 -8.39 -0.58 -6.37
N ALA A 47 -7.70 -0.89 -5.27
CA ALA A 47 -6.30 -1.30 -5.32
C ALA A 47 -6.11 -2.58 -6.15
N VAL A 48 -7.02 -3.55 -6.03
CA VAL A 48 -7.06 -4.79 -6.82
C VAL A 48 -7.16 -4.47 -8.31
N ARG A 49 -8.09 -3.58 -8.71
CA ARG A 49 -8.24 -3.18 -10.11
C ARG A 49 -6.97 -2.56 -10.66
N ILE A 50 -6.31 -1.66 -9.93
CA ILE A 50 -5.03 -1.08 -10.36
C ILE A 50 -3.95 -2.17 -10.50
N ALA A 51 -3.80 -3.02 -9.48
CA ALA A 51 -2.77 -4.06 -9.50
C ALA A 51 -2.96 -5.05 -10.66
N ARG A 52 -4.19 -5.50 -10.89
CA ARG A 52 -4.53 -6.47 -11.94
C ARG A 52 -4.52 -5.85 -13.32
N ASP A 53 -5.20 -4.72 -13.51
CA ASP A 53 -5.49 -4.21 -14.84
C ASP A 53 -4.35 -3.32 -15.37
N TRP A 54 -3.53 -2.73 -14.48
CA TRP A 54 -2.45 -1.81 -14.87
C TRP A 54 -1.06 -2.33 -14.51
N ASN A 55 -0.82 -2.79 -13.27
CA ASN A 55 0.54 -3.21 -12.86
C ASN A 55 0.97 -4.52 -13.52
N VAL A 56 0.08 -5.53 -13.63
CA VAL A 56 0.42 -6.79 -14.31
C VAL A 56 0.80 -6.57 -15.77
N PRO A 57 0.04 -5.84 -16.60
CA PRO A 57 0.47 -5.54 -17.97
C PRO A 57 1.77 -4.74 -18.08
N ALA A 58 2.04 -3.84 -17.14
CA ALA A 58 3.22 -2.96 -17.18
C ALA A 58 4.51 -3.63 -16.66
N HIS A 59 4.39 -4.48 -15.64
CA HIS A 59 5.53 -4.99 -14.87
C HIS A 59 5.57 -6.53 -14.75
N GLY A 60 4.58 -7.23 -15.31
CA GLY A 60 4.46 -8.68 -15.22
C GLY A 60 3.99 -9.20 -13.85
N VAL A 61 3.81 -8.33 -12.86
CA VAL A 61 3.27 -8.67 -11.53
C VAL A 61 2.68 -7.42 -10.88
N GLY A 62 1.61 -7.59 -10.10
CA GLY A 62 0.99 -6.53 -9.31
C GLY A 62 0.68 -7.01 -7.91
N TYR A 63 0.91 -6.17 -6.91
CA TYR A 63 0.60 -6.48 -5.52
C TYR A 63 -0.41 -5.51 -4.97
N VAL A 64 -1.25 -5.96 -4.03
CA VAL A 64 -2.04 -5.10 -3.18
C VAL A 64 -1.51 -5.23 -1.77
N THR A 65 -1.08 -4.12 -1.19
CA THR A 65 -0.73 -4.06 0.23
C THR A 65 -1.84 -3.43 1.05
N ARG A 66 -1.88 -3.81 2.32
CA ARG A 66 -2.73 -3.26 3.36
C ARG A 66 -1.86 -2.77 4.50
N PHE A 67 -2.17 -1.60 5.04
CA PHE A 67 -1.52 -1.05 6.23
C PHE A 67 -2.49 -0.18 7.01
N ARG A 68 -2.16 0.09 8.27
CA ARG A 68 -2.99 0.92 9.15
C ARG A 68 -2.22 2.16 9.54
N VAL A 69 -2.87 3.31 9.53
CA VAL A 69 -2.27 4.59 9.94
C VAL A 69 -3.14 5.21 11.02
N ARG A 70 -2.52 5.83 12.03
CA ARG A 70 -3.25 6.50 13.10
C ARG A 70 -4.20 7.56 12.53
N ARG A 71 -5.46 7.55 12.98
CA ARG A 71 -6.49 8.50 12.52
C ARG A 71 -6.05 9.95 12.73
N ALA A 72 -5.48 10.26 13.88
CA ALA A 72 -5.04 11.61 14.23
C ALA A 72 -4.04 12.22 13.23
N PHE A 73 -3.20 11.40 12.58
CA PHE A 73 -2.34 11.87 11.50
C PHE A 73 -3.14 12.14 10.22
N LEU A 74 -4.05 11.22 9.86
CA LEU A 74 -4.87 11.33 8.65
C LEU A 74 -5.91 12.46 8.70
N ASP A 75 -6.34 12.91 9.88
CA ASP A 75 -7.29 14.01 10.04
C ASP A 75 -6.75 15.35 9.49
N SER A 76 -5.44 15.46 9.29
CA SER A 76 -4.79 16.61 8.64
C SER A 76 -4.90 16.59 7.11
N PHE A 77 -5.36 15.49 6.50
CA PHE A 77 -5.41 15.30 5.05
C PHE A 77 -6.84 15.12 4.56
N GLN A 78 -7.14 15.72 3.41
CA GLN A 78 -8.44 15.54 2.78
C GLN A 78 -8.48 14.21 2.01
N VAL A 79 -9.65 13.57 2.02
CA VAL A 79 -9.94 12.46 1.12
C VAL A 79 -10.37 13.04 -0.22
N HIS A 80 -9.67 12.64 -1.27
CA HIS A 80 -9.94 13.03 -2.63
C HIS A 80 -10.68 11.92 -3.37
N GLN A 81 -11.62 12.32 -4.24
CA GLN A 81 -12.28 11.40 -5.14
C GLN A 81 -11.60 11.45 -6.53
N ALA A 82 -10.74 10.48 -6.84
CA ALA A 82 -9.98 10.47 -8.08
C ALA A 82 -10.66 9.64 -9.17
N GLY A 83 -11.53 10.26 -9.96
CA GLY A 83 -12.33 9.56 -10.98
C GLY A 83 -13.68 9.11 -10.43
N GLY A 84 -14.20 7.98 -10.91
CA GLY A 84 -15.56 7.49 -10.56
C GLY A 84 -15.86 7.48 -9.04
N ARG A 85 -17.15 7.41 -8.68
CA ARG A 85 -17.67 7.62 -7.31
C ARG A 85 -17.02 6.79 -6.18
N THR A 86 -16.37 5.68 -6.51
CA THR A 86 -15.80 4.74 -5.54
C THR A 86 -14.30 4.88 -5.34
N ILE A 87 -13.65 5.80 -6.06
CA ILE A 87 -12.20 5.98 -5.99
C ILE A 87 -11.91 7.05 -4.96
N LEU A 88 -11.61 6.62 -3.73
CA LEU A 88 -11.24 7.49 -2.62
C LEU A 88 -9.78 7.26 -2.26
N GLU A 89 -9.02 8.35 -2.16
CA GLU A 89 -7.60 8.33 -1.81
C GLU A 89 -7.20 9.53 -0.96
N TYR A 90 -6.13 9.37 -0.18
CA TYR A 90 -5.47 10.51 0.45
C TYR A 90 -4.39 11.05 -0.47
N TRP A 91 -4.15 12.36 -0.46
CA TRP A 91 -2.98 12.97 -1.12
C TRP A 91 -2.03 13.47 -0.05
N ILE A 92 -0.97 12.71 0.20
CA ILE A 92 0.00 13.00 1.25
C ILE A 92 1.27 13.54 0.58
N PRO A 93 1.72 14.77 0.90
CA PRO A 93 2.95 15.31 0.33
C PRO A 93 4.13 14.37 0.55
N ALA A 94 5.03 14.30 -0.43
CA ALA A 94 6.25 13.48 -0.31
C ALA A 94 7.08 13.83 0.93
N GLY A 95 7.07 15.10 1.34
CA GLY A 95 7.74 15.57 2.57
C GLY A 95 7.15 14.99 3.86
N ASP A 96 5.87 14.64 3.86
CA ASP A 96 5.18 14.09 5.03
C ASP A 96 5.21 12.56 5.08
N LEU A 97 5.85 11.90 4.10
CA LEU A 97 5.89 10.44 4.03
C LEU A 97 6.65 9.81 5.21
N ALA A 98 7.68 10.49 5.72
CA ALA A 98 8.39 10.06 6.92
C ALA A 98 7.46 10.06 8.15
N GLU A 99 6.62 11.09 8.28
CA GLU A 99 5.64 11.19 9.36
C GLU A 99 4.53 10.15 9.19
N LEU A 100 4.08 9.88 7.95
CA LEU A 100 3.18 8.76 7.68
C LEU A 100 3.78 7.44 8.18
N ASN A 101 5.05 7.17 7.85
CA ASN A 101 5.73 5.94 8.26
C ASN A 101 5.81 5.80 9.79
N ALA A 102 6.06 6.90 10.52
CA ALA A 102 6.04 6.92 11.98
C ALA A 102 4.64 6.64 12.56
N ASN A 103 3.59 6.94 11.79
CA ASN A 103 2.19 6.72 12.16
C ASN A 103 1.61 5.38 11.66
N ILE A 104 2.41 4.53 10.99
CA ILE A 104 2.01 3.17 10.64
C ILE A 104 1.86 2.33 11.91
N VAL A 105 0.71 1.69 12.05
CA VAL A 105 0.39 0.78 13.14
C VAL A 105 0.56 -0.67 12.69
N GLY A 106 1.59 -1.33 13.22
CA GLY A 106 1.91 -2.72 12.88
C GLY A 106 2.87 -2.82 11.69
N ARG A 107 2.50 -3.63 10.69
CA ARG A 107 3.28 -3.86 9.47
C ARG A 107 2.44 -3.61 8.24
N ILE A 108 3.11 -3.31 7.13
CA ILE A 108 2.54 -3.35 5.79
C ILE A 108 2.45 -4.82 5.38
N GLU A 109 1.28 -5.25 4.90
CA GLU A 109 1.01 -6.65 4.57
C GLU A 109 0.65 -6.75 3.10
N VAL A 110 1.21 -7.71 2.37
CA VAL A 110 0.67 -8.08 1.05
C VAL A 110 -0.59 -8.89 1.28
N VAL A 111 -1.71 -8.41 0.75
CA VAL A 111 -3.01 -9.07 0.87
C VAL A 111 -3.42 -9.77 -0.42
N ARG A 112 -2.95 -9.30 -1.58
CA ARG A 112 -3.18 -9.92 -2.91
C ARG A 112 -1.94 -9.82 -3.79
N GLU A 113 -1.72 -10.83 -4.64
CA GLU A 113 -0.67 -10.87 -5.66
C GLU A 113 -1.30 -11.32 -6.98
N PHE A 114 -1.02 -10.59 -8.05
CA PHE A 114 -1.53 -10.85 -9.39
C PHE A 114 -0.37 -11.10 -10.35
N ARG A 115 -0.53 -12.13 -11.19
CA ARG A 115 0.40 -12.50 -12.27
C ARG A 115 -0.39 -12.68 -13.58
N PRO A 116 0.29 -12.78 -14.73
CA PRO A 116 -0.38 -13.00 -16.03
C PRO A 116 -1.29 -14.24 -16.03
N ASP A 117 -0.93 -15.27 -15.26
CA ASP A 117 -1.68 -16.53 -15.16
C ASP A 117 -2.86 -16.49 -14.16
N GLY A 118 -3.07 -15.37 -13.46
CA GLY A 118 -4.14 -15.20 -12.48
C GLY A 118 -3.67 -14.64 -11.14
N GLU A 119 -4.59 -14.65 -10.17
CA GLU A 119 -4.30 -14.23 -8.80
C GLU A 119 -3.65 -15.37 -8.00
N ALA A 120 -2.56 -15.08 -7.29
CA ALA A 120 -1.88 -16.06 -6.45
C ALA A 120 -2.54 -16.13 -5.06
N ASP A 121 -2.79 -17.34 -4.58
CA ASP A 121 -3.28 -17.57 -3.22
C ASP A 121 -2.15 -17.29 -2.20
N LEU A 122 -2.33 -16.22 -1.41
CA LEU A 122 -1.41 -15.84 -0.35
C LEU A 122 -1.71 -16.52 0.99
N SER A 123 -2.81 -17.28 1.09
CA SER A 123 -3.17 -18.02 2.30
C SER A 123 -2.17 -19.16 2.60
N GLU A 124 -1.51 -19.71 1.59
CA GLU A 124 -0.52 -20.79 1.73
C GLU A 124 0.89 -20.29 2.16
N ARG A 125 1.17 -18.98 2.10
CA ARG A 125 2.50 -18.42 2.41
C ARG A 125 2.75 -18.07 3.89
N ARG A 126 1.79 -18.27 4.78
CA ARG A 126 1.95 -18.04 6.24
C ARG A 126 2.84 -19.07 6.96
N GLY A 127 3.50 -19.99 6.24
CA GLY A 127 4.17 -21.16 6.81
C GLY A 127 5.68 -21.28 6.61
N ALA A 128 6.41 -20.27 6.13
CA ALA A 128 7.85 -20.39 5.88
C ALA A 128 8.65 -19.20 6.43
N ASP A 129 8.85 -19.17 7.74
CA ASP A 129 10.11 -18.66 8.30
C ASP A 129 11.09 -19.84 8.33
N PRO A 130 12.14 -19.88 7.50
CA PRO A 130 13.31 -20.67 7.84
C PRO A 130 14.03 -19.88 8.93
N MET A 131 13.88 -20.36 10.17
CA MET A 131 14.79 -20.03 11.26
C MET A 131 16.20 -20.43 10.79
N CYS A 132 17.08 -19.45 10.56
CA CYS A 132 18.52 -19.64 10.52
C CYS A 132 19.18 -18.64 11.45
#